data_AF-A0A8T6IDY5-F1
#
_entry.id   AF-A0A8T6IDY5-F1
#
_cell.length_a   1.000
_cell.length_b   1.000
_cell.length_c   1.000
_cell.angle_alpha   90.00
_cell.angle_beta   90.00
_cell.angle_gamma   90.00
#
_symmetry.space_group_name_H-M   'P 1'
#
loop_
_entity.id
_entity.type
_entity.pdbx_description
1 polymer ?
#
loop_
_entity_poly.entity_id
_entity_poly.type
_entity_poly.pdbx_seq_one_letter_code
_entity_poly.pdbx_strand_id
1 'polypeptide(L)'
;MADTPAQEMVVTWGDPRETEPCDLLPPDRFYGEDAPRPAPELLRRCGVDTGVPVGPESRMVEMRLFSECAGWRTPPTAAELYHAMRAPWPTSRQFLVLRTWLRAASFSELLGGWIEYAYTWRDLVRAAHRTGPHRNELKHWLNDFARPDHRPR
;
A
#
# COMPACT_ATOMS: atom_id res chain seq x y z
N MET A 1 28.53 42.95 -28.30
CA MET A 1 28.77 42.08 -27.13
C MET A 1 27.49 41.31 -26.90
N ALA A 2 27.57 39.98 -26.97
CA ALA A 2 26.43 39.09 -27.11
C ALA A 2 25.64 38.96 -25.79
N ASP A 3 24.32 39.11 -25.89
CA ASP A 3 23.36 38.64 -24.90
C ASP A 3 23.43 37.12 -24.83
N THR A 4 23.82 36.60 -23.67
CA THR A 4 23.66 35.17 -23.37
C THR A 4 22.19 34.95 -22.99
N PRO A 5 21.42 34.14 -23.73
CA PRO A 5 20.05 33.85 -23.33
C PRO A 5 20.07 33.01 -22.05
N ALA A 6 19.33 33.47 -21.05
CA ALA A 6 19.05 32.69 -19.84
C ALA A 6 18.34 31.39 -20.27
N GLN A 7 19.03 30.25 -20.13
CA GLN A 7 18.37 28.96 -20.20
C GLN A 7 17.41 28.87 -19.02
N GLU A 8 16.11 28.98 -19.29
CA GLU A 8 15.08 28.59 -18.34
C GLU A 8 15.28 27.11 -18.00
N MET A 9 15.82 26.87 -16.81
CA MET A 9 15.85 25.56 -16.20
C MET A 9 14.41 25.20 -15.83
N VAL A 10 13.74 24.45 -16.70
CA VAL A 10 12.46 23.83 -16.38
C VAL A 10 12.73 22.76 -15.33
N VAL A 11 12.54 23.13 -14.06
CA VAL A 11 12.52 22.16 -12.95
C VAL A 11 11.23 21.38 -13.07
N THR A 12 11.31 20.15 -13.61
CA THR A 12 10.21 19.19 -13.52
C THR A 12 10.13 18.69 -12.08
N TRP A 13 9.19 19.26 -11.32
CA TRP A 13 8.80 18.77 -10.00
C TRP A 13 7.96 17.49 -10.14
N GLY A 14 8.61 16.33 -10.20
CA GLY A 14 7.98 15.02 -10.15
C GLY A 14 8.92 14.01 -9.53
N ASP A 15 8.39 13.08 -8.72
CA ASP A 15 9.20 11.97 -8.18
C ASP A 15 9.68 11.10 -9.36
N PRO A 16 10.99 10.91 -9.57
CA PRO A 16 11.51 10.06 -10.64
C PRO A 16 10.85 8.67 -10.71
N ARG A 17 10.44 8.14 -9.54
CA ARG A 17 9.76 6.85 -9.38
C ARG A 17 8.42 6.75 -10.10
N GLU A 18 7.79 7.88 -10.44
CA GLU A 18 6.55 7.88 -11.21
C GLU A 18 6.79 7.51 -12.68
N THR A 19 7.94 7.89 -13.23
CA THR A 19 8.23 7.82 -14.66
C THR A 19 9.16 6.67 -15.05
N GLU A 20 10.00 6.20 -14.13
CA GLU A 20 10.90 5.07 -14.38
C GLU A 20 10.11 3.74 -14.44
N PRO A 21 10.24 2.96 -15.52
CA PRO A 21 9.62 1.64 -15.60
C PRO A 21 10.15 0.72 -14.50
N CYS A 22 9.24 0.12 -13.74
CA CYS A 22 9.57 -0.79 -12.64
C CYS A 22 8.68 -2.03 -12.70
N ASP A 23 9.29 -3.19 -12.54
CA ASP A 23 8.58 -4.46 -12.37
C ASP A 23 8.45 -4.79 -10.88
N LEU A 24 7.26 -5.22 -10.49
CA LEU A 24 7.02 -5.64 -9.11
C LEU A 24 7.71 -6.99 -8.88
N LEU A 25 8.54 -7.07 -7.84
CA LEU A 25 9.23 -8.31 -7.48
C LEU A 25 8.23 -9.43 -7.11
N PRO A 26 8.62 -10.71 -7.26
CA PRO A 26 7.73 -11.82 -6.94
C PRO A 26 7.44 -11.88 -5.43
N PRO A 27 6.23 -12.36 -5.01
CA PRO A 27 5.81 -12.25 -3.61
C PRO A 27 6.66 -13.01 -2.58
N ASP A 28 7.38 -14.04 -3.01
CA ASP A 28 8.30 -14.83 -2.18
C ASP A 28 9.50 -14.01 -1.68
N ARG A 29 9.82 -12.89 -2.32
CA ARG A 29 10.83 -11.92 -1.86
C ARG A 29 10.38 -11.08 -0.68
N PHE A 30 9.10 -11.13 -0.30
CA PHE A 30 8.52 -10.27 0.73
C PHE A 30 8.23 -11.04 2.02
N TYR A 31 8.29 -10.30 3.14
CA TYR A 31 7.91 -10.80 4.45
C TYR A 31 6.45 -11.27 4.44
N GLY A 32 6.24 -12.53 4.81
CA GLY A 32 4.92 -13.10 5.04
C GLY A 32 4.54 -13.15 6.51
N GLU A 33 5.30 -12.46 7.35
CA GLU A 33 4.97 -12.24 8.75
C GLU A 33 4.18 -10.94 8.86
N ASP A 34 3.30 -10.91 9.86
CA ASP A 34 2.64 -9.70 10.30
C ASP A 34 3.68 -8.66 10.80
N ALA A 35 3.25 -7.42 10.98
CA ALA A 35 4.14 -6.39 11.52
C ALA A 35 4.75 -6.85 12.86
N PRO A 36 6.07 -6.66 13.09
CA PRO A 36 6.71 -7.11 14.31
C PRO A 36 6.10 -6.41 15.53
N ARG A 37 5.86 -7.16 16.59
CA ARG A 37 5.57 -6.59 17.92
C ARG A 37 6.87 -5.89 18.36
N PRO A 38 6.91 -4.55 18.30
CA PRO A 38 6.15 -3.69 19.22
C PRO A 38 5.28 -2.65 18.49
N ALA A 39 4.73 -2.95 17.31
CA ALA A 39 3.86 -2.02 16.58
C ALA A 39 2.78 -1.33 17.46
N PRO A 40 2.11 -1.99 18.43
CA PRO A 40 1.19 -1.31 19.36
C PRO A 40 1.86 -0.28 20.30
N GLU A 41 3.11 -0.51 20.72
CA GLU A 41 3.85 0.45 21.57
C GLU A 41 4.38 1.63 20.79
N LEU A 42 4.74 1.44 19.51
CA LEU A 42 5.09 2.53 18.59
C LEU A 42 3.86 3.39 18.29
N LEU A 43 2.71 2.76 18.00
CA LEU A 43 1.42 3.43 17.87
C LEU A 43 1.07 4.21 19.15
N ARG A 44 1.20 3.59 20.34
CA ARG A 44 0.98 4.24 21.64
C ARG A 44 1.91 5.43 21.86
N ARG A 45 3.20 5.31 21.51
CA ARG A 45 4.19 6.42 21.58
C ARG A 45 3.86 7.56 20.63
N CYS A 46 3.20 7.26 19.50
CA CYS A 46 2.68 8.25 18.57
C CYS A 46 1.29 8.81 18.98
N GLY A 47 0.79 8.48 20.18
CA GLY A 47 -0.51 8.96 20.67
C GLY A 47 -1.71 8.28 20.00
N VAL A 48 -1.50 7.17 19.30
CA VAL A 48 -2.56 6.34 18.73
C VAL A 48 -3.01 5.34 19.80
N ASP A 49 -4.26 5.48 20.25
CA ASP A 49 -4.84 4.63 21.29
C ASP A 49 -4.83 3.16 20.85
N THR A 50 -4.27 2.26 21.67
CA THR A 50 -4.08 0.83 21.34
C THR A 50 -5.39 0.02 21.25
N GLY A 51 -6.54 0.68 21.37
CA GLY A 51 -7.85 0.18 20.94
C GLY A 51 -8.06 0.25 19.42
N VAL A 52 -7.01 0.50 18.62
CA VAL A 52 -7.09 0.47 17.15
C VAL A 52 -7.63 -0.90 16.71
N PRO A 53 -8.75 -0.94 15.98
CA PRO A 53 -9.24 -2.19 15.46
C PRO A 53 -8.23 -2.77 14.45
N VAL A 54 -7.97 -4.08 14.57
CA VAL A 54 -6.90 -4.79 13.87
C VAL A 54 -7.44 -5.86 12.94
N GLY A 55 -6.65 -6.24 11.93
CA GLY A 55 -6.98 -7.29 10.99
C GLY A 55 -8.22 -6.95 10.17
N PRO A 56 -9.32 -7.72 10.29
CA PRO A 56 -10.57 -7.46 9.56
C PRO A 56 -11.20 -6.10 9.86
N GLU A 57 -10.82 -5.43 10.94
CA GLU A 57 -11.44 -4.18 11.38
C GLU A 57 -10.51 -2.97 11.17
N SER A 58 -9.41 -3.12 10.42
CA SER A 58 -8.44 -2.04 10.17
C SER A 58 -9.11 -0.71 9.77
N ARG A 59 -8.97 0.30 10.63
CA ARG A 59 -9.54 1.65 10.44
C ARG A 59 -8.88 2.36 9.28
N MET A 60 -7.58 2.15 9.06
CA MET A 60 -6.86 2.73 7.92
C MET A 60 -7.48 2.27 6.60
N VAL A 61 -7.76 0.97 6.50
CA VAL A 61 -8.44 0.39 5.35
C VAL A 61 -9.86 0.92 5.23
N GLU A 62 -10.61 0.93 6.34
CA GLU A 62 -12.01 1.39 6.34
C GLU A 62 -12.13 2.84 5.85
N MET A 63 -11.34 3.77 6.39
CA MET A 63 -11.40 5.19 6.04
C MET A 63 -11.11 5.43 4.56
N ARG A 64 -10.09 4.77 4.01
CA ARG A 64 -9.75 4.90 2.60
C ARG A 64 -10.81 4.27 1.69
N LEU A 65 -11.28 3.06 2.00
CA LEU A 65 -12.35 2.43 1.22
C LEU A 65 -13.64 3.25 1.25
N PHE A 66 -14.00 3.83 2.41
CA PHE A 66 -15.15 4.70 2.54
C PHE A 66 -15.06 5.91 1.60
N SER A 67 -13.89 6.55 1.53
CA SER A 67 -13.66 7.69 0.64
C SER A 67 -13.72 7.30 -0.84
N GLU A 68 -13.01 6.25 -1.24
CA GLU A 68 -12.82 5.86 -2.65
C GLU A 68 -14.02 5.11 -3.24
N CYS A 69 -14.83 4.48 -2.39
CA CYS A 69 -16.04 3.77 -2.80
C CYS A 69 -17.32 4.55 -2.49
N ALA A 70 -17.21 5.86 -2.22
CA ALA A 70 -18.37 6.75 -2.12
C ALA A 70 -19.17 6.68 -3.44
N GLY A 71 -20.39 6.15 -3.38
CA GLY A 71 -21.25 5.95 -4.55
C GLY A 71 -21.37 4.50 -5.02
N TRP A 72 -20.63 3.56 -4.42
CA TRP A 72 -20.92 2.14 -4.62
C TRP A 72 -22.27 1.79 -4.00
N ARG A 73 -23.10 1.01 -4.70
CA ARG A 73 -24.40 0.56 -4.18
C ARG A 73 -24.27 -0.15 -2.83
N THR A 74 -23.18 -0.91 -2.67
CA THR A 74 -22.80 -1.56 -1.40
C THR A 74 -21.32 -1.31 -1.19
N PRO A 75 -20.95 -0.32 -0.35
CA PRO A 75 -19.56 -0.03 -0.03
C PRO A 75 -18.84 -1.26 0.53
N PRO A 76 -17.57 -1.48 0.18
CA PRO A 76 -16.78 -2.56 0.77
C PRO A 76 -16.37 -2.22 2.20
N THR A 77 -16.14 -3.25 3.00
CA THR A 77 -15.65 -3.12 4.38
C THR A 77 -14.17 -3.46 4.47
N ALA A 78 -13.53 -3.08 5.59
CA ALA A 78 -12.17 -3.53 5.88
C ALA A 78 -12.05 -5.05 5.92
N ALA A 79 -13.07 -5.73 6.45
CA ALA A 79 -13.12 -7.20 6.50
C ALA A 79 -13.16 -7.80 5.08
N GLU A 80 -13.90 -7.17 4.16
CA GLU A 80 -13.95 -7.61 2.77
C GLU A 80 -12.56 -7.53 2.10
N LEU A 81 -11.81 -6.42 2.32
CA LEU A 81 -10.44 -6.32 1.82
C LEU A 81 -9.51 -7.34 2.51
N TYR A 82 -9.61 -7.50 3.83
CA TYR A 82 -8.83 -8.46 4.60
C TYR A 82 -8.96 -9.89 4.05
N HIS A 83 -10.19 -10.30 3.75
CA HIS A 83 -10.46 -11.60 3.15
C HIS A 83 -10.03 -11.65 1.68
N ALA A 84 -10.22 -10.58 0.91
CA ALA A 84 -9.78 -10.51 -0.48
C ALA A 84 -8.26 -10.65 -0.63
N MET A 85 -7.47 -10.04 0.27
CA MET A 85 -6.01 -10.16 0.29
C MET A 85 -5.55 -11.61 0.39
N ARG A 86 -6.24 -12.40 1.24
CA ARG A 86 -5.90 -13.80 1.55
C ARG A 86 -6.61 -14.83 0.65
N ALA A 87 -7.63 -14.44 -0.09
CA ALA A 87 -8.36 -15.34 -0.97
C ALA A 87 -7.45 -15.82 -2.11
N PRO A 88 -7.20 -17.11 -2.32
CA PRO A 88 -6.36 -17.59 -3.43
C PRO A 88 -6.96 -17.22 -4.79
N TRP A 89 -8.30 -17.24 -4.88
CA TRP A 89 -9.09 -16.93 -6.06
C TRP A 89 -10.16 -15.88 -5.70
N PRO A 90 -9.83 -14.58 -5.77
CA PRO A 90 -10.78 -13.53 -5.43
C PRO A 90 -12.01 -13.56 -6.35
N THR A 91 -13.19 -13.34 -5.79
CA THR A 91 -14.39 -13.09 -6.60
C THR A 91 -14.23 -11.80 -7.41
N SER A 92 -15.06 -11.58 -8.44
CA SER A 92 -15.03 -10.33 -9.21
C SER A 92 -15.19 -9.09 -8.33
N ARG A 93 -15.99 -9.18 -7.26
CA ARG A 93 -16.16 -8.08 -6.30
C ARG A 93 -14.89 -7.85 -5.49
N GLN A 94 -14.32 -8.90 -4.91
CA GLN A 94 -13.08 -8.82 -4.15
C GLN A 94 -11.92 -8.30 -5.01
N PHE A 95 -11.85 -8.70 -6.28
CA PHE A 95 -10.89 -8.17 -7.23
C PHE A 95 -11.00 -6.65 -7.38
N LEU A 96 -12.23 -6.12 -7.53
CA LEU A 96 -12.46 -4.68 -7.62
C LEU A 96 -12.06 -3.96 -6.33
N VAL A 97 -12.37 -4.53 -5.17
CA VAL A 97 -11.96 -3.98 -3.86
C VAL A 97 -10.44 -3.91 -3.73
N LEU A 98 -9.73 -4.98 -4.09
CA LEU A 98 -8.25 -4.99 -4.10
C LEU A 98 -7.69 -3.94 -5.04
N ARG A 99 -8.23 -3.85 -6.26
CA ARG A 99 -7.77 -2.89 -7.27
C ARG A 99 -8.00 -1.44 -6.82
N THR A 100 -9.14 -1.15 -6.19
CA THR A 100 -9.42 0.18 -5.63
C THR A 100 -8.41 0.53 -4.54
N TRP A 101 -8.21 -0.37 -3.56
CA TRP A 101 -7.23 -0.15 -2.48
C TRP A 101 -5.82 0.11 -3.02
N LEU A 102 -5.30 -0.78 -3.88
CA LEU A 102 -3.95 -0.68 -4.42
C LEU A 102 -3.74 0.57 -5.29
N ARG A 103 -4.79 1.05 -5.97
CA ARG A 103 -4.71 2.26 -6.79
C ARG A 103 -4.77 3.54 -5.96
N ALA A 104 -5.53 3.55 -4.87
CA ALA A 104 -5.83 4.77 -4.15
C ALA A 104 -4.96 4.98 -2.90
N ALA A 105 -4.57 3.90 -2.21
CA ALA A 105 -3.80 4.00 -0.98
C ALA A 105 -2.45 4.67 -1.24
N SER A 106 -2.14 5.66 -0.40
CA SER A 106 -0.81 6.25 -0.30
C SER A 106 0.14 5.32 0.45
N PHE A 107 1.43 5.58 0.37
CA PHE A 107 2.45 4.82 1.10
C PHE A 107 2.15 4.72 2.60
N SER A 108 1.83 5.83 3.25
CA SER A 108 1.52 5.87 4.69
C SER A 108 0.31 5.01 5.06
N GLU A 109 -0.68 4.91 4.17
CA GLU A 109 -1.87 4.08 4.40
C GLU A 109 -1.60 2.60 4.16
N LEU A 110 -0.72 2.27 3.21
CA LEU A 110 -0.24 0.91 3.03
C LEU A 110 0.53 0.43 4.26
N LEU A 111 1.40 1.30 4.79
CA LEU A 111 2.13 1.04 6.03
C LEU A 111 1.16 0.93 7.23
N GLY A 112 0.17 1.82 7.31
CA GLY A 112 -0.86 1.80 8.34
C GLY A 112 -1.67 0.51 8.34
N GLY A 113 -2.14 0.05 7.18
CA GLY A 113 -2.85 -1.23 7.05
C GLY A 113 -2.01 -2.43 7.46
N TRP A 114 -0.70 -2.43 7.17
CA TRP A 114 0.22 -3.47 7.63
C TRP A 114 0.41 -3.44 9.16
N ILE A 115 0.60 -2.25 9.73
CA ILE A 115 0.72 -2.04 11.19
C ILE A 115 -0.58 -2.45 11.92
N GLU A 116 -1.73 -2.22 11.30
CA GLU A 116 -3.04 -2.68 11.79
C GLU A 116 -3.33 -4.15 11.47
N TYR A 117 -2.36 -4.92 10.94
CA TYR A 117 -2.47 -6.35 10.64
C TYR A 117 -3.53 -6.71 9.57
N ALA A 118 -3.94 -5.75 8.73
CA ALA A 118 -4.90 -5.99 7.65
C ALA A 118 -4.39 -7.01 6.63
N TYR A 119 -3.07 -7.08 6.44
CA TYR A 119 -2.36 -7.99 5.53
C TYR A 119 -0.88 -8.06 5.88
N THR A 120 -0.18 -9.05 5.33
CA THR A 120 1.28 -9.07 5.29
C THR A 120 1.78 -8.39 4.00
N TRP A 121 3.06 -7.99 3.95
CA TRP A 121 3.64 -7.47 2.70
C TRP A 121 3.56 -8.48 1.55
N ARG A 122 3.75 -9.77 1.86
CA ARG A 122 3.56 -10.85 0.90
C ARG A 122 2.13 -10.93 0.36
N ASP A 123 1.12 -10.79 1.22
CA ASP A 123 -0.28 -10.80 0.78
C ASP A 123 -0.61 -9.60 -0.10
N LEU A 124 -0.11 -8.41 0.29
CA LEU A 124 -0.28 -7.19 -0.49
C LEU A 124 0.33 -7.32 -1.89
N VAL A 125 1.55 -7.87 -1.99
CA VAL A 125 2.22 -8.09 -3.27
C VAL A 125 1.53 -9.18 -4.09
N ARG A 126 1.06 -10.27 -3.48
CA ARG A 126 0.21 -11.26 -4.17
C ARG A 126 -1.04 -10.61 -4.75
N ALA A 127 -1.71 -9.76 -3.99
CA ALA A 127 -2.87 -9.02 -4.46
C ALA A 127 -2.52 -8.05 -5.61
N ALA A 128 -1.37 -7.40 -5.54
CA ALA A 128 -0.88 -6.54 -6.61
C ALA A 128 -0.65 -7.33 -7.91
N HIS A 129 0.06 -8.46 -7.85
CA HIS A 129 0.25 -9.32 -9.03
C HIS A 129 -1.08 -9.79 -9.64
N ARG A 130 -2.09 -10.07 -8.83
CA ARG A 130 -3.42 -10.49 -9.33
C ARG A 130 -4.18 -9.36 -10.03
N THR A 131 -4.07 -8.13 -9.55
CA THR A 131 -4.92 -7.01 -10.02
C THR A 131 -4.39 -6.28 -11.25
N GLY A 132 -3.20 -6.65 -11.75
CA GLY A 132 -2.66 -6.18 -13.02
C GLY A 132 -1.80 -4.92 -12.90
N PRO A 133 -1.90 -3.95 -13.84
CA PRO A 133 -0.98 -2.82 -13.90
C PRO A 133 -1.17 -1.85 -12.73
N HIS A 134 -0.06 -1.47 -12.11
CA HIS A 134 0.04 -0.53 -11.01
C HIS A 134 0.91 0.68 -11.37
N ARG A 135 0.74 1.79 -10.63
CA ARG A 135 1.64 2.94 -10.70
C ARG A 135 3.09 2.52 -10.42
N ASN A 136 4.07 3.05 -11.15
CA ASN A 136 5.49 2.73 -10.95
C ASN A 136 5.93 3.09 -9.52
N GLU A 137 5.45 4.21 -9.00
CA GLU A 137 5.66 4.66 -7.62
C GLU A 137 5.30 3.56 -6.60
N LEU A 138 4.11 2.95 -6.71
CA LEU A 138 3.70 1.86 -5.83
C LEU A 138 4.66 0.66 -5.91
N LYS A 139 5.09 0.30 -7.12
CA LYS A 139 6.00 -0.83 -7.31
C LYS A 139 7.37 -0.55 -6.70
N HIS A 140 7.90 0.67 -6.86
CA HIS A 140 9.13 1.09 -6.20
C HIS A 140 9.00 1.03 -4.68
N TRP A 141 7.93 1.60 -4.12
CA TRP A 141 7.68 1.54 -2.68
C TRP A 141 7.63 0.11 -2.18
N LEU A 142 6.88 -0.78 -2.84
CA LEU A 142 6.83 -2.18 -2.44
C LEU A 142 8.22 -2.83 -2.55
N ASN A 143 8.89 -2.69 -3.68
CA ASN A 143 10.21 -3.31 -3.90
C ASN A 143 11.27 -2.86 -2.88
N ASP A 144 11.20 -1.64 -2.35
CA ASP A 144 12.07 -1.17 -1.27
C ASP A 144 11.96 -2.05 0.01
N PHE A 145 10.81 -2.71 0.24
CA PHE A 145 10.56 -3.62 1.38
C PHE A 145 10.90 -5.09 1.10
N ALA A 146 11.32 -5.44 -0.13
CA ALA A 146 11.66 -6.82 -0.49
C ALA A 146 13.05 -7.26 0.05
N ARG A 147 13.78 -6.39 0.76
CA ARG A 147 15.18 -6.63 1.12
C ARG A 147 15.35 -7.49 2.40
N PRO A 148 16.17 -8.56 2.34
CA PRO A 148 16.54 -9.34 3.52
C PRO A 148 17.53 -8.63 4.47
N ASP A 149 18.06 -7.47 4.09
CA ASP A 149 19.06 -6.71 4.86
C ASP A 149 18.43 -5.67 5.81
N HIS A 150 17.12 -5.46 5.74
CA HIS A 150 16.36 -4.62 6.69
C HIS A 150 15.70 -5.48 7.77
N ARG A 151 16.44 -6.44 8.33
CA ARG A 151 16.01 -7.19 9.52
C ARG A 151 16.08 -6.26 10.74
N PRO A 152 14.96 -5.80 11.33
CA PRO A 152 15.02 -5.40 12.72
C PRO A 152 15.44 -6.64 13.52
N ARG A 153 16.54 -6.52 14.25
CA ARG A 153 16.90 -7.48 15.30
C ARG A 153 16.00 -7.28 16.51
#